data_AF-A0A4S5D8I3-F1
#
_entry.id   AF-A0A4S5D8I3-F1
#
_cell.length_a   1.000
_cell.length_b   1.000
_cell.length_c   1.000
_cell.angle_alpha   90.00
_cell.angle_beta   90.00
_cell.angle_gamma   90.00
#
_symmetry.space_group_name_H-M   'P 1'
#
loop_
_entity.id
_entity.type
_entity.pdbx_description
1 polymer ?
#
loop_
_entity_poly.entity_id
_entity_poly.type
_entity_poly.pdbx_seq_one_letter_code
_entity_poly.pdbx_strand_id
1 'polypeptide(L)'
;MAYWMQAIGSIAAILGALWVASEQHRRDVMRRAKEDAESDYVLNAEIAWLGLEVLGFLNQFIDVKPNERSALVISDDEVADLLTRLSWCRQRAKHKGQLAMVGVMRRSLIGTVRIIRAHIARPTALFTFEEVEKIEEFRIGAREASNSATGVERTAQFSP
;
A
#
# COMPACT_ATOMS: atom_id res chain seq x y z
N MET A 1 44.26 -32.96 43.81
CA MET A 1 43.64 -33.48 42.56
C MET A 1 42.27 -32.82 42.35
N ALA A 2 42.23 -31.64 41.72
CA ALA A 2 40.99 -30.88 41.48
C ALA A 2 40.86 -30.35 40.03
N TYR A 3 41.83 -30.68 39.17
CA TYR A 3 41.95 -30.12 37.82
C TYR A 3 41.01 -30.76 36.80
N TRP A 4 40.74 -32.07 36.94
CA TRP A 4 39.86 -32.82 36.04
C TRP A 4 38.37 -32.47 36.21
N MET A 5 37.94 -32.17 37.44
CA MET A 5 36.56 -31.73 37.75
C MET A 5 36.27 -30.31 37.22
N GLN A 6 37.28 -29.43 37.23
CA GLN A 6 37.18 -28.08 36.68
C GLN A 6 37.10 -28.08 35.15
N ALA A 7 37.82 -29.00 34.48
CA ALA A 7 37.77 -29.16 33.03
C ALA A 7 36.43 -29.74 32.53
N ILE A 8 35.78 -30.63 33.29
CA ILE A 8 34.45 -31.16 32.94
C ILE A 8 33.37 -30.08 33.15
N GLY A 9 33.47 -29.28 34.22
CA GLY A 9 32.56 -28.17 34.48
C GLY A 9 32.60 -27.08 33.40
N SER A 10 33.78 -26.77 32.85
CA SER A 10 33.90 -25.79 31.77
C SER A 10 33.37 -26.30 30.43
N ILE A 11 33.59 -27.59 30.09
CA ILE A 11 33.01 -28.21 28.89
C ILE A 11 31.48 -28.26 28.97
N ALA A 12 30.92 -28.64 30.12
CA ALA A 12 29.48 -28.66 30.34
C ALA A 12 28.85 -27.25 30.24
N ALA A 13 29.54 -26.22 30.75
CA ALA A 13 29.09 -24.83 30.62
C ALA A 13 29.10 -24.34 29.16
N ILE A 14 30.12 -24.70 28.36
CA ILE A 14 30.20 -24.35 26.94
C ILE A 14 29.08 -25.04 26.14
N LEU A 15 28.84 -26.33 26.39
CA LEU A 15 27.76 -27.07 25.74
C LEU A 15 26.37 -26.52 26.13
N GLY A 16 26.18 -26.16 27.40
CA GLY A 16 24.96 -25.50 27.88
C GLY A 16 24.75 -24.13 27.23
N ALA A 17 25.81 -23.33 27.08
CA ALA A 17 25.75 -22.03 26.41
C ALA A 17 25.42 -22.16 24.91
N LEU A 18 25.99 -23.16 24.21
CA LEU A 18 25.67 -23.45 22.80
C LEU A 18 24.20 -23.87 22.62
N TRP A 19 23.67 -24.69 23.54
CA TRP A 19 22.26 -25.08 23.52
C TRP A 19 21.32 -23.89 23.74
N VAL A 20 21.60 -23.05 24.73
CA VAL A 20 20.82 -21.84 25.03
C VAL A 20 20.89 -20.85 23.86
N ALA A 21 22.07 -20.65 23.25
CA ALA A 21 22.23 -19.79 22.09
C ALA A 21 21.48 -20.31 20.86
N SER A 22 21.47 -21.63 20.63
CA SER A 22 20.69 -22.24 19.54
C SER A 22 19.18 -22.09 19.75
N GLU A 23 18.70 -22.29 20.98
CA GLU A 23 17.30 -22.08 21.36
C GLU A 23 16.89 -20.61 21.24
N GLN A 24 17.74 -19.68 21.70
CA GLN A 24 17.54 -18.24 21.52
C GLN A 24 17.50 -17.85 20.04
N HIS A 25 18.41 -18.36 19.23
CA HIS A 25 18.42 -18.12 17.79
C HIS A 25 17.15 -18.64 17.12
N ARG A 26 16.69 -19.85 17.48
CA ARG A 26 15.43 -20.41 16.96
C ARG A 26 14.23 -19.55 17.35
N ARG A 27 14.18 -19.07 18.60
CA ARG A 27 13.12 -18.18 19.09
C ARG A 27 13.15 -16.82 18.40
N ASP A 28 14.32 -16.24 18.17
CA ASP A 28 14.47 -14.98 17.47
C ASP A 28 14.05 -15.09 15.99
N VAL A 29 14.40 -16.19 15.31
CA VAL A 29 13.95 -16.47 13.94
C VAL A 29 12.43 -16.60 13.88
N MET A 30 11.84 -17.36 14.81
CA MET A 30 10.39 -17.53 14.90
C MET A 30 9.68 -16.20 15.20
N ARG A 31 10.25 -15.37 16.09
CA ARG A 31 9.70 -14.05 16.40
C ARG A 31 9.73 -13.12 15.18
N ARG A 32 10.87 -13.05 14.48
CA ARG A 32 11.00 -12.25 13.26
C ARG A 32 10.04 -12.69 12.16
N ALA A 33 9.91 -14.00 11.93
CA ALA A 33 8.96 -14.53 10.94
C ALA A 33 7.51 -14.16 11.28
N LYS A 34 7.16 -14.17 12.57
CA LYS A 34 5.83 -13.74 13.04
C LYS A 34 5.62 -12.24 12.85
N GLU A 35 6.59 -11.42 13.26
CA GLU A 35 6.56 -9.96 13.08
C GLU A 35 6.47 -9.58 11.59
N ASP A 36 7.19 -10.27 10.73
CA ASP A 36 7.16 -10.08 9.28
C ASP A 36 5.79 -10.41 8.69
N ALA A 37 5.17 -11.52 9.14
CA ALA A 37 3.85 -11.95 8.69
C ALA A 37 2.74 -11.00 9.17
N GLU A 38 2.81 -10.53 10.42
CA GLU A 38 1.89 -9.52 10.94
C GLU A 38 2.04 -8.20 10.17
N SER A 39 3.27 -7.77 9.91
CA SER A 39 3.53 -6.58 9.10
C SER A 39 2.99 -6.72 7.67
N ASP A 40 3.09 -7.91 7.07
CA ASP A 40 2.54 -8.18 5.73
C ASP A 40 1.03 -8.14 5.71
N TYR A 41 0.40 -8.73 6.73
CA TYR A 41 -1.04 -8.69 6.87
C TYR A 41 -1.55 -7.25 6.98
N VAL A 42 -0.94 -6.44 7.86
CA VAL A 42 -1.31 -5.04 8.06
C VAL A 42 -1.12 -4.23 6.76
N LEU A 43 -0.02 -4.43 6.05
CA LEU A 43 0.22 -3.75 4.79
C LEU A 43 -0.82 -4.10 3.72
N ASN A 44 -1.12 -5.39 3.55
CA ASN A 44 -2.09 -5.84 2.56
C ASN A 44 -3.50 -5.34 2.89
N ALA A 45 -3.88 -5.35 4.17
CA ALA A 45 -5.14 -4.78 4.63
C ALA A 45 -5.22 -3.28 4.34
N GLU A 46 -4.15 -2.52 4.63
CA GLU A 46 -4.10 -1.08 4.36
C GLU A 46 -4.18 -0.78 2.86
N ILE A 47 -3.50 -1.55 2.00
CA ILE A 47 -3.60 -1.37 0.54
C ILE A 47 -5.02 -1.64 0.04
N ALA A 48 -5.72 -2.64 0.60
CA ALA A 48 -7.10 -2.95 0.25
C ALA A 48 -8.06 -1.83 0.68
N TRP A 49 -7.96 -1.33 1.91
CA TRP A 49 -8.78 -0.23 2.41
C TRP A 49 -8.53 1.05 1.63
N LEU A 50 -7.27 1.39 1.42
CA LEU A 50 -6.87 2.56 0.66
C LEU A 50 -7.32 2.49 -0.81
N GLY A 51 -7.34 1.29 -1.40
CA GLY A 51 -7.90 1.09 -2.74
C GLY A 51 -9.37 1.48 -2.82
N LEU A 52 -10.17 1.08 -1.82
CA LEU A 52 -11.59 1.43 -1.73
C LEU A 52 -11.80 2.93 -1.52
N GLU A 53 -10.98 3.56 -0.67
CA GLU A 53 -11.09 4.99 -0.40
C GLU A 53 -10.67 5.85 -1.59
N VAL A 54 -9.56 5.49 -2.26
CA VAL A 54 -9.14 6.17 -3.49
C VAL A 54 -10.22 6.02 -4.56
N LEU A 55 -10.78 4.82 -4.73
CA LEU A 55 -11.88 4.62 -5.68
C LEU A 55 -13.13 5.42 -5.27
N GLY A 56 -13.47 5.46 -3.99
CA GLY A 56 -14.57 6.25 -3.44
C GLY A 56 -14.41 7.75 -3.73
N PHE A 57 -13.20 8.29 -3.53
CA PHE A 57 -12.85 9.66 -3.89
C PHE A 57 -13.03 9.92 -5.39
N LEU A 58 -12.49 9.05 -6.24
CA LEU A 58 -12.59 9.19 -7.70
C LEU A 58 -14.04 9.10 -8.19
N ASN A 59 -14.86 8.27 -7.55
CA ASN A 59 -16.27 8.11 -7.90
C ASN A 59 -17.11 9.37 -7.64
N GLN A 60 -16.62 10.35 -6.87
CA GLN A 60 -17.29 11.65 -6.74
C GLN A 60 -17.37 12.40 -8.09
N PHE A 61 -16.54 12.01 -9.07
CA PHE A 61 -16.45 12.64 -10.39
C PHE A 61 -16.98 11.76 -11.53
N ILE A 62 -17.73 10.69 -11.22
CA ILE A 62 -18.27 9.75 -12.21
C ILE A 62 -19.21 10.41 -13.23
N ASP A 63 -19.97 11.42 -12.79
CA ASP A 63 -20.99 12.07 -13.61
C ASP A 63 -20.45 13.26 -14.41
N VAL A 64 -19.13 13.50 -14.40
CA VAL A 64 -18.51 14.56 -15.20
C VAL A 64 -18.64 14.21 -16.69
N LYS A 65 -19.22 15.13 -17.46
CA LYS A 65 -19.52 14.95 -18.89
C LYS A 65 -18.80 15.98 -19.76
N PRO A 66 -18.49 15.62 -21.02
CA PRO A 66 -17.84 16.54 -21.95
C PRO A 66 -18.79 17.68 -22.31
N ASN A 67 -18.22 18.88 -22.52
CA ASN A 67 -18.95 20.11 -22.82
C ASN A 67 -19.96 20.56 -21.75
N GLU A 68 -19.92 19.98 -20.55
CA GLU A 68 -20.77 20.38 -19.43
C GLU A 68 -19.96 21.14 -18.37
N ARG A 69 -20.68 21.96 -17.60
CA ARG A 69 -20.14 22.58 -16.38
C ARG A 69 -20.50 21.71 -15.20
N SER A 70 -19.55 21.51 -14.31
CA SER A 70 -19.77 20.83 -13.03
C SER A 70 -19.33 21.74 -11.89
N ALA A 71 -20.16 21.86 -10.86
CA ALA A 71 -19.77 22.49 -9.61
C ALA A 71 -19.01 21.46 -8.77
N LEU A 72 -17.68 21.58 -8.74
CA LEU A 72 -16.80 20.59 -8.13
C LEU A 72 -16.11 21.17 -6.90
N VAL A 73 -15.92 20.33 -5.89
CA VAL A 73 -15.17 20.66 -4.68
C VAL A 73 -14.22 19.50 -4.41
N ILE A 74 -13.00 19.82 -4.02
CA ILE A 74 -12.02 18.87 -3.53
C ILE A 74 -11.60 19.33 -2.14
N SER A 75 -11.63 18.42 -1.17
CA SER A 75 -11.04 18.65 0.15
C SER A 75 -9.53 18.43 0.07
N ASP A 76 -8.75 19.45 0.41
CA ASP A 76 -7.28 19.35 0.44
C ASP A 76 -6.80 18.38 1.52
N ASP A 77 -7.51 18.31 2.65
CA ASP A 77 -7.21 17.39 3.76
C ASP A 77 -7.42 15.92 3.36
N GLU A 78 -8.49 15.63 2.63
CA GLU A 78 -8.79 14.28 2.13
C GLU A 78 -7.71 13.82 1.13
N VAL A 79 -7.33 14.68 0.18
CA VAL A 79 -6.27 14.37 -0.78
C VAL A 79 -4.93 14.17 -0.08
N ALA A 80 -4.62 14.99 0.93
CA ALA A 80 -3.38 14.88 1.70
C ALA A 80 -3.32 13.57 2.51
N ASP A 81 -4.43 13.16 3.15
CA ASP A 81 -4.52 11.89 3.87
C ASP A 81 -4.27 10.70 2.95
N LEU A 82 -5.01 10.62 1.83
CA LEU A 82 -4.87 9.55 0.84
C LEU A 82 -3.44 9.46 0.30
N LEU A 83 -2.81 10.59 -0.03
CA LEU A 83 -1.43 10.61 -0.52
C LEU A 83 -0.42 10.20 0.55
N THR A 84 -0.66 10.55 1.81
CA THR A 84 0.19 10.18 2.94
C THR A 84 0.15 8.67 3.16
N ARG A 85 -1.04 8.09 3.17
CA ARG A 85 -1.26 6.64 3.31
C ARG A 85 -0.71 5.86 2.12
N LEU A 86 -0.88 6.35 0.90
CA LEU A 86 -0.25 5.77 -0.30
C LEU A 86 1.29 5.80 -0.18
N SER A 87 1.85 6.87 0.36
CA SER A 87 3.30 6.95 0.60
C SER A 87 3.76 5.96 1.67
N TRP A 88 2.98 5.77 2.74
CA TRP A 88 3.24 4.79 3.79
C TRP A 88 3.25 3.36 3.24
N CYS A 89 2.27 2.98 2.42
CA CYS A 89 2.21 1.68 1.75
C CYS A 89 3.40 1.48 0.81
N ARG A 90 3.74 2.49 0.01
CA ARG A 90 4.87 2.43 -0.93
C ARG A 90 6.19 2.14 -0.24
N GLN A 91 6.44 2.72 0.93
CA GLN A 91 7.68 2.51 1.68
C GLN A 91 7.81 1.10 2.26
N ARG A 92 6.68 0.40 2.44
CA ARG A 92 6.60 -0.92 3.08
C ARG A 92 6.34 -2.06 2.11
N ALA A 93 6.05 -1.75 0.85
CA ALA A 93 5.82 -2.75 -0.20
C ALA A 93 6.99 -3.75 -0.31
N LYS A 94 6.67 -5.04 -0.24
CA LYS A 94 7.64 -6.14 -0.29
C LYS A 94 7.82 -6.75 -1.68
N HIS A 95 6.85 -6.57 -2.58
CA HIS A 95 6.93 -7.09 -3.95
C HIS A 95 6.45 -6.08 -5.00
N LYS A 96 6.78 -6.35 -6.27
CA LYS A 96 6.49 -5.46 -7.40
C LYS A 96 4.99 -5.23 -7.59
N GLY A 97 4.18 -6.26 -7.36
CA GLY A 97 2.72 -6.16 -7.42
C GLY A 97 2.12 -5.11 -6.47
N GLN A 98 2.54 -5.08 -5.19
CA GLN A 98 2.12 -4.05 -4.23
C GLN A 98 2.54 -2.65 -4.68
N LEU A 99 3.79 -2.49 -5.14
CA LEU A 99 4.26 -1.21 -5.67
C LEU A 99 3.47 -0.76 -6.90
N ALA A 100 3.11 -1.69 -7.78
CA ALA A 100 2.30 -1.41 -8.96
C ALA A 100 0.89 -0.96 -8.58
N MET A 101 0.23 -1.64 -7.63
CA MET A 101 -1.10 -1.24 -7.11
C MET A 101 -1.06 0.18 -6.53
N VAL A 102 -0.14 0.44 -5.59
CA VAL A 102 0.03 1.77 -4.97
C VAL A 102 0.37 2.83 -6.02
N GLY A 103 1.19 2.47 -7.00
CA GLY A 103 1.56 3.35 -8.10
C GLY A 103 0.38 3.74 -8.99
N VAL A 104 -0.50 2.78 -9.32
CA VAL A 104 -1.72 3.03 -10.09
C VAL A 104 -2.67 3.92 -9.29
N MET A 105 -2.96 3.57 -8.04
CA MET A 105 -3.83 4.37 -7.17
C MET A 105 -3.34 5.82 -7.04
N ARG A 106 -2.02 6.02 -6.82
CA ARG A 106 -1.41 7.35 -6.75
C ARG A 106 -1.55 8.13 -8.05
N ARG A 107 -1.29 7.50 -9.19
CA ARG A 107 -1.42 8.16 -10.50
C ARG A 107 -2.86 8.55 -10.78
N SER A 108 -3.81 7.67 -10.52
CA SER A 108 -5.23 7.93 -10.69
C SER A 108 -5.72 9.08 -9.81
N LEU A 109 -5.32 9.10 -8.53
CA LEU A 109 -5.64 10.16 -7.60
C LEU A 109 -5.09 11.52 -8.06
N ILE A 110 -3.77 11.61 -8.30
CA ILE A 110 -3.13 12.87 -8.70
C ILE A 110 -3.63 13.35 -10.06
N GLY A 111 -3.80 12.43 -11.01
CA GLY A 111 -4.28 12.73 -12.36
C GLY A 111 -5.67 13.35 -12.32
N THR A 112 -6.59 12.72 -11.60
CA THR A 112 -7.96 13.23 -11.43
C THR A 112 -7.97 14.56 -10.68
N VAL A 113 -7.29 14.67 -9.53
CA VAL A 113 -7.20 15.92 -8.77
C VAL A 113 -6.67 17.06 -9.63
N ARG A 114 -5.68 16.81 -10.48
CA ARG A 114 -5.11 17.84 -11.37
C ARG A 114 -6.13 18.34 -12.40
N ILE A 115 -6.87 17.44 -13.03
CA ILE A 115 -7.92 17.80 -14.00
C ILE A 115 -9.01 18.60 -13.28
N ILE A 116 -9.56 18.08 -12.18
CA ILE A 116 -10.65 18.73 -11.46
C ILE A 116 -10.24 20.10 -10.92
N ARG A 117 -9.06 20.22 -10.29
CA ARG A 117 -8.57 21.51 -9.78
C ARG A 117 -8.37 22.55 -10.88
N ALA A 118 -8.01 22.14 -12.10
CA ALA A 118 -7.91 23.08 -13.22
C ALA A 118 -9.27 23.71 -13.58
N HIS A 119 -10.36 22.92 -13.49
CA HIS A 119 -11.73 23.42 -13.70
C HIS A 119 -12.27 24.22 -12.51
N ILE A 120 -11.91 23.87 -11.27
CA ILE A 120 -12.23 24.70 -10.09
C ILE A 120 -11.58 26.09 -10.23
N ALA A 121 -10.33 26.15 -10.68
CA ALA A 121 -9.63 27.42 -10.91
C ALA A 121 -10.17 28.20 -12.13
N ARG A 122 -10.92 27.54 -13.04
CA ARG A 122 -11.49 28.14 -14.25
C ARG A 122 -12.95 27.71 -14.42
N PRO A 123 -13.90 28.23 -13.62
CA PRO A 123 -15.29 27.73 -13.59
C PRO A 123 -16.04 27.88 -14.92
N THR A 124 -15.57 28.73 -15.82
CA THR A 124 -16.16 28.91 -17.16
C THR A 124 -15.65 27.90 -18.20
N ALA A 125 -14.55 27.18 -17.90
CA ALA A 125 -13.99 26.17 -18.78
C ALA A 125 -14.82 24.89 -18.73
N LEU A 126 -15.19 24.39 -19.91
CA LEU A 126 -15.93 23.14 -20.06
C LEU A 126 -14.95 21.97 -20.09
N PHE A 127 -15.36 20.82 -19.55
CA PHE A 127 -14.58 19.59 -19.68
C PHE A 127 -14.46 19.16 -21.13
N THR A 128 -13.24 18.86 -21.56
CA THR A 128 -12.99 18.29 -22.88
C THR A 128 -13.30 16.79 -22.89
N PHE A 129 -13.52 16.22 -24.08
CA PHE A 129 -13.68 14.77 -24.24
C PHE A 129 -12.45 14.01 -23.71
N GLU A 130 -11.24 14.48 -24.01
CA GLU A 130 -9.99 13.87 -23.56
C GLU A 130 -9.84 13.87 -22.03
N GLU A 131 -10.29 14.94 -21.36
CA GLU A 131 -10.26 15.01 -19.90
C GLU A 131 -11.24 14.04 -19.25
N VAL A 132 -12.45 13.90 -19.80
CA VAL A 132 -13.44 12.95 -19.29
C VAL A 132 -12.98 11.51 -19.51
N GLU A 133 -12.42 11.22 -20.68
CA GLU A 133 -11.82 9.91 -20.98
C GLU A 133 -10.68 9.59 -20.00
N LYS A 134 -9.80 10.55 -19.71
CA LYS A 134 -8.73 10.37 -18.71
C LYS A 134 -9.25 10.14 -17.30
N ILE A 135 -10.30 10.85 -16.88
CA ILE A 135 -10.94 10.62 -15.56
C ILE A 135 -11.47 9.18 -15.50
N GLU A 136 -12.11 8.71 -16.57
CA GLU A 136 -12.60 7.33 -16.67
C GLU A 136 -11.45 6.31 -16.61
N GLU A 137 -10.38 6.52 -17.38
CA GLU A 137 -9.18 5.68 -17.34
C GLU A 137 -8.57 5.61 -15.94
N PHE A 138 -8.46 6.74 -15.24
CA PHE A 138 -7.97 6.78 -13.87
C PHE A 138 -8.87 5.99 -12.92
N ARG A 139 -10.18 6.10 -13.07
CA ARG A 139 -11.15 5.35 -12.27
C ARG A 139 -11.05 3.85 -12.53
N ILE A 140 -10.98 3.43 -13.79
CA ILE A 140 -10.82 2.01 -14.17
C ILE A 140 -9.51 1.47 -13.58
N GLY A 141 -8.39 2.18 -13.76
CA GLY A 141 -7.11 1.75 -13.21
C GLY A 141 -7.13 1.62 -11.68
N ALA A 142 -7.73 2.59 -10.97
CA ALA A 142 -7.88 2.54 -9.52
C ALA A 142 -8.78 1.37 -9.09
N ARG A 143 -9.86 1.09 -9.84
CA ARG A 143 -10.75 -0.04 -9.60
C ARG A 143 -10.02 -1.37 -9.76
N GLU A 144 -9.25 -1.56 -10.83
CA GLU A 144 -8.47 -2.79 -11.04
C GLU A 144 -7.46 -3.02 -9.91
N ALA A 145 -6.77 -1.96 -9.48
CA ALA A 145 -5.82 -2.02 -8.37
C ALA A 145 -6.54 -2.35 -7.06
N SER A 146 -7.71 -1.74 -6.81
CA SER A 146 -8.53 -2.01 -5.63
C SER A 146 -9.06 -3.44 -5.61
N ASN A 147 -9.61 -3.93 -6.72
CA ASN A 147 -10.11 -5.30 -6.84
C ASN A 147 -9.02 -6.35 -6.60
N SER A 148 -7.81 -6.06 -7.08
CA SER A 148 -6.66 -6.94 -6.85
C SER A 148 -6.17 -6.90 -5.41
N ALA A 149 -6.19 -5.73 -4.77
CA ALA A 149 -5.85 -5.57 -3.37
C ALA A 149 -6.83 -6.29 -2.43
N THR A 150 -8.13 -6.26 -2.75
CA THR A 150 -9.18 -6.95 -1.99
C THR A 150 -9.30 -8.44 -2.33
N GLY A 151 -8.52 -8.94 -3.29
CA GLY A 151 -8.55 -10.33 -3.74
C GLY A 151 -9.80 -10.73 -4.53
N VAL A 152 -10.58 -9.75 -5.01
CA VAL A 152 -11.76 -9.97 -5.86
C VAL A 152 -11.34 -10.41 -7.25
N GLU A 153 -10.27 -9.83 -7.79
CA GLU A 153 -9.69 -10.18 -9.08
C GLU A 153 -8.20 -10.50 -8.92
N ARG A 154 -7.66 -11.33 -9.81
CA ARG A 154 -6.21 -11.60 -9.87
C ARG A 154 -5.65 -11.05 -11.17
N THR A 155 -5.02 -9.88 -11.08
CA THR A 155 -4.31 -9.31 -12.22
C THR A 155 -2.82 -9.67 -12.12
N ALA A 156 -2.27 -10.23 -13.21
CA ALA A 156 -0.87 -10.69 -13.25
C ALA A 156 0.13 -9.59 -12.89
N GLN A 157 -0.15 -8.33 -13.26
CA GLN A 157 0.71 -7.18 -12.96
C GLN A 157 0.78 -6.82 -11.46
N PHE A 158 -0.19 -7.28 -10.65
CA PHE A 158 -0.31 -6.97 -9.23
C PHE A 158 0.06 -8.15 -8.32
N SER A 159 0.42 -9.29 -8.92
CA SER A 159 0.84 -10.48 -8.19
C SER A 159 2.29 -10.35 -7.68
N PRO A 160 2.69 -11.10 -6.63
CA PRO A 160 4.08 -11.23 -6.20
C PRO A 160 5.04 -11.64 -7.32
#